data_AF-A0A358HNJ1-F1
#
_entry.id   AF-A0A358HNJ1-F1
#
_cell.length_a   1.000
_cell.length_b   1.000
_cell.length_c   1.000
_cell.angle_alpha   90.00
_cell.angle_beta   90.00
_cell.angle_gamma   90.00
#
_symmetry.space_group_name_H-M   'P 1'
#
loop_
_entity.id
_entity.type
_entity.pdbx_description
1 polymer ?
#
loop_
_entity_poly.entity_id
_entity_poly.type
_entity_poly.pdbx_seq_one_letter_code
_entity_poly.pdbx_strand_id
1 'polypeptide(L)'
;MSSVKVWDPFVRLFHWGLAASFAIAWITADDWETLHHWAGYAAAALIGMRLVWGLIGSRYARFTQFIKSPATTIGYLSDIIRGRERRYIGHNPA
;
A
#
# COMPACT_ATOMS: atom_id res chain seq x y z
N MET A 1 4.15 -26.23 9.51
CA MET A 1 3.76 -24.81 9.51
C MET A 1 2.93 -24.53 8.28
N SER A 2 1.65 -24.17 8.44
CA SER A 2 0.80 -23.68 7.36
C SER A 2 1.10 -22.20 7.11
N SER A 3 1.26 -21.79 5.85
CA SER A 3 1.45 -20.38 5.48
C SER A 3 0.13 -19.77 4.99
N VAL A 4 -0.10 -18.50 5.31
CA VAL A 4 -1.27 -17.74 4.84
C VAL A 4 -0.80 -16.75 3.78
N LYS A 5 -1.39 -16.81 2.59
CA LYS A 5 -1.13 -15.82 1.54
C LYS A 5 -1.88 -14.52 1.89
N VAL A 6 -1.11 -13.50 2.24
CA VAL A 6 -1.65 -12.16 2.54
C VAL A 6 -1.58 -11.29 1.30
N TRP A 7 -0.37 -10.99 0.81
CA TRP A 7 -0.17 -10.13 -0.36
C TRP A 7 -0.12 -10.93 -1.65
N ASP A 8 -1.12 -10.70 -2.50
CA ASP A 8 -1.16 -11.26 -3.85
C ASP A 8 -0.03 -10.68 -4.74
N PRO A 9 0.30 -11.35 -5.86
CA PRO A 9 1.39 -10.90 -6.74
C PRO A 9 1.18 -9.50 -7.30
N PHE A 10 -0.06 -9.08 -7.55
CA PHE A 10 -0.36 -7.76 -8.09
C PHE A 10 0.02 -6.67 -7.08
N VAL A 11 -0.35 -6.83 -5.81
CA VAL A 11 0.01 -5.85 -4.75
C VAL A 11 1.54 -5.72 -4.61
N ARG A 12 2.27 -6.83 -4.75
CA ARG A 12 3.74 -6.83 -4.70
C ARG A 12 4.34 -6.11 -5.91
N LEU A 13 3.81 -6.37 -7.11
CA LEU A 13 4.24 -5.70 -8.34
C LEU A 13 3.98 -4.20 -8.26
N PHE A 14 2.79 -3.80 -7.81
CA PHE A 14 2.46 -2.40 -7.58
C PHE A 14 3.45 -1.74 -6.62
N HIS A 15 3.73 -2.37 -5.47
CA HIS A 15 4.59 -1.79 -4.44
C HIS A 15 6.01 -1.56 -4.95
N TRP A 16 6.64 -2.60 -5.52
CA TRP A 16 8.00 -2.49 -6.03
C TRP A 16 8.09 -1.65 -7.30
N GLY A 17 7.07 -1.68 -8.16
CA GLY A 17 6.99 -0.80 -9.33
C GLY A 17 6.87 0.67 -8.94
N LEU A 18 6.07 0.98 -7.91
CA LEU A 18 5.93 2.35 -7.42
C LEU A 18 7.24 2.83 -6.77
N ALA A 19 7.88 1.98 -5.96
CA ALA A 19 9.18 2.29 -5.37
C ALA A 19 10.26 2.54 -6.44
N ALA A 20 10.30 1.72 -7.50
CA ALA A 20 11.21 1.93 -8.62
C ALA A 20 10.90 3.21 -9.39
N SER A 21 9.62 3.49 -9.68
CA SER A 21 9.21 4.73 -10.35
C SER A 21 9.62 5.96 -9.56
N PHE A 22 9.44 5.93 -8.24
CA PHE A 22 9.88 7.00 -7.35
C PHE A 22 11.41 7.16 -7.33
N ALA A 23 12.16 6.06 -7.21
CA ALA A 23 13.62 6.10 -7.21
C ALA A 23 14.19 6.65 -8.53
N ILE A 24 13.63 6.25 -9.67
CA ILE A 24 14.00 6.78 -10.99
C ILE A 24 13.70 8.29 -11.02
N ALA A 25 12.47 8.69 -10.70
CA ALA A 25 12.08 10.11 -10.72
C ALA A 25 12.98 10.97 -9.82
N TRP A 26 13.36 10.46 -8.64
CA TRP A 26 14.27 11.14 -7.73
C TRP A 26 15.68 11.32 -8.31
N ILE A 27 16.26 10.25 -8.86
CA ILE A 27 17.62 10.29 -9.43
C ILE A 27 17.68 11.16 -10.68
N THR A 28 16.61 11.19 -11.48
CA THR A 28 16.58 11.89 -12.77
C THR A 28 16.04 13.31 -12.69
N ALA A 29 15.76 13.83 -11.50
CA ALA A 29 15.03 15.08 -11.30
C ALA A 29 15.68 16.28 -12.00
N ASP A 30 17.01 16.39 -11.93
CA ASP A 30 17.74 17.58 -12.43
C ASP A 30 18.40 17.35 -13.79
N ASP A 31 18.75 16.10 -14.14
CA ASP A 31 19.59 15.80 -15.30
C ASP A 31 18.84 15.11 -16.46
N TRP A 32 17.65 14.54 -16.21
CA TRP A 32 16.98 13.70 -17.20
C TRP A 32 15.44 13.84 -17.18
N GLU A 33 14.98 15.05 -17.51
CA GLU A 33 13.58 15.47 -17.45
C GLU A 33 12.61 14.50 -18.17
N THR A 34 12.96 14.03 -19.37
CA THR A 34 12.11 13.08 -20.12
C THR A 34 11.88 11.78 -19.33
N LEU A 35 12.93 11.24 -18.72
CA LEU A 35 12.82 10.01 -17.94
C LEU A 35 12.06 10.25 -16.61
N HIS A 36 12.27 11.42 -15.98
CA HIS A 36 11.49 11.86 -14.83
C HIS A 36 9.98 11.88 -15.14
N HIS A 37 9.58 12.48 -16.28
CA HIS A 37 8.17 12.51 -16.70
C HIS A 37 7.59 11.13 -16.93
N TRP A 38 8.31 10.24 -17.64
CA TRP A 38 7.86 8.87 -17.84
C TRP A 38 7.74 8.07 -16.54
N ALA A 39 8.66 8.28 -15.60
CA ALA A 39 8.56 7.69 -14.27
C ALA A 39 7.31 8.19 -13.51
N GLY A 40 6.98 9.48 -13.65
CA GLY A 40 5.74 10.06 -13.14
C GLY A 40 4.49 9.43 -13.75
N TYR A 41 4.44 9.26 -15.07
CA TYR A 41 3.32 8.60 -15.74
C TYR A 41 3.17 7.12 -15.37
N ALA A 42 4.29 6.41 -15.22
CA ALA A 42 4.29 5.03 -14.71
C ALA A 42 3.72 4.96 -13.28
N ALA A 43 4.15 5.86 -12.38
CA ALA A 43 3.60 5.95 -11.04
C ALA A 43 2.10 6.26 -11.03
N ALA A 44 1.64 7.20 -11.85
CA ALA A 44 0.23 7.54 -11.98
C ALA A 44 -0.61 6.34 -12.48
N ALA A 45 -0.12 5.61 -13.49
CA ALA A 45 -0.78 4.39 -13.98
C ALA A 45 -0.84 3.30 -12.89
N LEU A 46 0.27 3.07 -12.17
CA LEU A 46 0.33 2.13 -11.04
C LEU A 46 -0.70 2.49 -9.96
N ILE A 47 -0.80 3.76 -9.59
CA ILE A 47 -1.79 4.25 -8.61
C ILE A 47 -3.21 4.01 -9.13
N GLY A 48 -3.50 4.33 -10.39
CA GLY A 48 -4.80 4.08 -11.00
C GLY A 48 -5.18 2.59 -10.93
N MET A 49 -4.26 1.70 -11.33
CA MET A 49 -4.47 0.25 -11.23
C MET A 49 -4.65 -0.20 -9.77
N ARG A 50 -3.92 0.39 -8.81
CA ARG A 50 -4.06 0.10 -7.38
C ARG A 50 -5.42 0.50 -6.83
N LEU A 51 -5.96 1.64 -7.27
CA LEU A 51 -7.29 2.10 -6.88
C LEU A 51 -8.35 1.11 -7.35
N VAL A 52 -8.30 0.69 -8.62
CA VAL A 52 -9.21 -0.34 -9.14
C VAL A 52 -9.06 -1.66 -8.38
N TRP A 53 -7.83 -2.15 -8.20
CA TRP A 53 -7.58 -3.40 -7.49
C TRP A 53 -7.97 -3.34 -6.00
N GLY A 54 -7.95 -2.14 -5.39
CA GLY A 54 -8.42 -1.93 -4.02
C GLY A 54 -9.94 -2.02 -3.87
N LEU A 55 -10.69 -2.03 -4.96
CA LEU A 55 -12.13 -2.24 -4.96
C LEU A 55 -12.47 -3.71 -5.25
N ILE A 56 -11.88 -4.28 -6.31
CA ILE A 56 -12.30 -5.60 -6.84
C ILE A 56 -11.32 -6.75 -6.55
N GLY A 57 -10.10 -6.44 -6.07
CA GLY A 57 -9.02 -7.41 -5.92
C GLY A 57 -9.21 -8.44 -4.79
N SER A 58 -8.11 -9.10 -4.43
CA SER A 58 -8.10 -10.13 -3.39
C SER A 58 -8.50 -9.58 -2.01
N ARG A 59 -8.87 -10.47 -1.08
CA ARG A 59 -9.34 -10.09 0.27
C ARG A 59 -8.46 -9.00 0.88
N TYR A 60 -7.17 -9.24 1.01
CA TYR A 60 -6.21 -8.33 1.67
C TYR A 60 -5.84 -7.10 0.84
N ALA A 61 -6.13 -7.08 -0.46
CA ALA A 61 -5.89 -5.91 -1.31
C ALA A 61 -6.97 -4.82 -1.16
N ARG A 62 -8.19 -5.21 -0.75
CA ARG A 62 -9.34 -4.31 -0.70
C ARG A 62 -9.22 -3.23 0.36
N PHE A 63 -9.66 -2.02 0.03
CA PHE A 63 -9.65 -0.88 0.94
C PHE A 63 -10.40 -1.15 2.25
N THR A 64 -11.52 -1.88 2.20
CA THR A 64 -12.31 -2.24 3.39
C THR A 64 -11.56 -3.10 4.42
N GLN A 65 -10.47 -3.78 4.02
CA GLN A 65 -9.66 -4.52 4.98
C GLN A 65 -8.87 -3.60 5.92
N PHE A 66 -8.42 -2.45 5.45
CA PHE A 66 -7.49 -1.59 6.21
C PHE A 66 -7.99 -0.18 6.48
N ILE A 67 -8.92 0.35 5.68
CA ILE A 67 -9.62 1.59 6.01
C ILE A 67 -10.64 1.28 7.11
N LYS A 68 -10.36 1.75 8.32
CA LYS A 68 -11.24 1.63 9.49
C LYS A 68 -11.79 3.00 9.89
N SER A 69 -12.86 3.00 10.68
CA SER A 69 -13.41 4.25 11.19
C SER A 69 -12.43 4.89 12.18
N PRO A 70 -12.42 6.23 12.30
CA PRO A 70 -11.56 6.92 13.26
C PRO A 70 -11.73 6.41 14.70
N ALA A 71 -12.96 6.07 15.10
CA ALA A 71 -13.25 5.49 16.40
C ALA A 71 -12.54 4.14 16.62
N THR A 72 -12.49 3.27 15.61
CA THR A 72 -11.77 2.00 15.69
C THR A 72 -10.26 2.22 15.80
N THR A 73 -9.71 3.16 15.03
CA THR A 73 -8.28 3.51 15.08
C THR A 73 -7.88 4.08 16.44
N ILE A 74 -8.65 5.04 16.98
CA ILE A 74 -8.40 5.62 18.31
C ILE A 74 -8.52 4.56 19.41
N GLY A 75 -9.53 3.69 19.34
CA GLY A 75 -9.68 2.58 20.28
C GLY A 75 -8.47 1.64 20.23
N TYR A 76 -8.00 1.29 19.03
CA TYR A 76 -6.82 0.45 18.86
C TYR A 76 -5.53 1.11 19.38
N LEU A 77 -5.33 2.41 19.17
CA LEU A 77 -4.21 3.16 19.76
C LEU A 77 -4.26 3.15 21.30
N SER A 78 -5.44 3.27 21.89
CA SER A 78 -5.61 3.13 23.35
C SER A 78 -5.26 1.73 23.84
N ASP A 79 -5.62 0.69 23.08
CA ASP A 79 -5.27 -0.69 23.42
C ASP A 79 -3.76 -0.95 23.31
N ILE A 80 -3.06 -0.35 22.33
CA ILE A 80 -1.58 -0.39 22.23
C ILE A 80 -0.95 0.21 23.49
N ILE A 81 -1.38 1.41 23.90
CA ILE A 81 -0.83 2.08 25.08
C ILE A 81 -1.04 1.24 26.36
N ARG A 82 -2.12 0.45 26.39
CA ARG A 82 -2.46 -0.45 27.50
C ARG A 82 -1.86 -1.85 27.37
N GLY A 83 -1.16 -2.16 26.29
CA GLY A 83 -0.60 -3.49 26.00
C GLY A 83 -1.66 -4.59 25.83
N ARG A 84 -2.84 -4.25 25.32
CA ARG A 84 -3.98 -5.17 25.10
C ARG A 84 -4.43 -5.24 23.63
N GLU A 85 -3.57 -4.83 22.72
CA GLU A 85 -3.85 -4.77 21.30
C GLU A 85 -4.11 -6.16 20.69
N ARG A 86 -5.10 -6.24 19.81
CA ARG A 86 -5.37 -7.46 19.04
C ARG A 86 -4.35 -7.63 17.93
N ARG A 87 -4.00 -8.87 17.62
CA ARG A 87 -3.15 -9.20 16.46
C ARG A 87 -3.97 -9.30 15.19
N TYR A 88 -3.47 -8.67 14.11
CA TYR A 88 -4.11 -8.65 12.80
C TYR A 88 -3.21 -9.35 11.75
N ILE A 89 -3.84 -10.09 10.84
CA ILE A 89 -3.15 -10.63 9.66
C ILE A 89 -3.31 -9.58 8.55
N GLY A 90 -2.22 -8.89 8.20
CA GLY A 90 -2.23 -7.76 7.26
C GLY A 90 -2.08 -6.42 7.99
N HIS A 91 -2.96 -5.46 7.70
CA HIS A 91 -2.94 -4.15 8.35
C HIS A 91 -3.69 -4.17 9.68
N ASN A 92 -3.12 -3.50 10.67
CA ASN A 92 -3.82 -3.15 11.89
C ASN A 92 -4.59 -1.80 11.68
N PRO A 93 -5.47 -1.39 12.60
CA PRO A 93 -6.26 -0.17 12.45
C PRO A 93 -5.52 1.17 12.51
N ALA A 94 -4.22 1.21 12.86
CA ALA A 94 -3.44 2.43 13.07
C ALA A 94 -2.20 2.51 12.15
#